data_AF-A0A7Y7C274-F1
#
_entry.id   AF-A0A7Y7C274-F1
#
_cell.length_a   1.000
_cell.length_b   1.000
_cell.length_c   1.000
_cell.angle_alpha   90.00
_cell.angle_beta   90.00
_cell.angle_gamma   90.00
#
_symmetry.space_group_name_H-M   'P 1'
#
loop_
_entity.id
_entity.type
_entity.pdbx_description
1 polymer ?
#
loop_
_entity_poly.entity_id
_entity_poly.type
_entity_poly.pdbx_seq_one_letter_code
_entity_poly.pdbx_strand_id
1 'polypeptide(L)'
;MAMVLASGGSAAWAAQAAARPPAAVVDRDEGVPPGWVPVTTSWIYRDAMEAPWQDYSWAPRSLTNTSPVAAGRYSISVTMRAWEALYFNTSPLTSNAGMTLTLRVHGGTSGNNVVLLARAVVNGVFTPGTELGPYCTGGRIRANTWATCTVPISLLAPQGAQVTGLVLQEGRGLSLPTLYFDELGVRGIPAPPPPVEVAISPTSATIPAGGTQAFTATVTGSTNTAVTWSVQEGAEGGTITQAGLYTAPVTGGTYHVVATSQAAPTKSAVATVTVQSTPPPPSGKWVSGYYTGWNSDLYPPEKVDFSALTHILVGRVTPNPDGTVNTQFDNSNGPAIARTLSTRAHAAGRKAIIMVGGAGEHDGWVGAASNANRARFVQSLLNAMDTFGYDGLDIDWEPVEQADKPALLALIQALRAARPQMLLTMPIGWVNSNFPEDADPWFNNLVPYLDQMNVMSYEMTGPWGGWLSWYTSALTGASGYHPTSVASSLSAWANAGIPKSKLGMGIPFYGMAWRNITGPYQPYTDWSDYVGSDNSFTYSKILQLSATGVYHWDEAAQASYVTFEVPVEDGTVRWISYDSPQAIAAKGAFTHDNGYGGTIIWTINQGCTDPQTGANPLLDAVKDAFLP
;
A
#
# COMPACT_ATOMS: atom_id res chain seq x y z
N MET A 1 -9.48 1.71 -73.87
CA MET A 1 -9.42 3.18 -73.92
C MET A 1 -8.13 3.58 -73.22
N ALA A 2 -7.00 3.50 -73.95
CA ALA A 2 -6.24 4.65 -74.49
C ALA A 2 -5.61 5.47 -73.33
N MET A 3 -4.31 5.75 -73.21
CA MET A 3 -3.23 5.92 -74.20
C MET A 3 -1.91 6.02 -73.38
N VAL A 4 -0.96 5.08 -73.52
CA VAL A 4 0.37 5.21 -74.17
C VAL A 4 1.08 6.57 -74.06
N LEU A 5 2.34 6.51 -73.60
CA LEU A 5 3.58 7.18 -74.06
C LEU A 5 4.35 7.79 -72.85
N ALA A 6 5.66 7.75 -72.69
CA ALA A 6 6.85 7.08 -73.26
C ALA A 6 8.05 7.95 -72.82
N SER A 7 9.24 7.34 -72.60
CA SER A 7 10.59 7.95 -72.63
C SER A 7 10.91 9.05 -71.58
N GLY A 8 12.10 9.18 -70.97
CA GLY A 8 13.39 8.50 -71.08
C GLY A 8 14.51 9.52 -70.81
N GLY A 9 15.53 9.13 -70.01
CA GLY A 9 16.84 9.81 -69.86
C GLY A 9 16.82 11.21 -69.21
N SER A 10 17.89 11.78 -68.67
CA SER A 10 19.24 11.35 -68.30
C SER A 10 19.90 12.56 -67.63
N ALA A 11 20.77 12.30 -66.65
CA ALA A 11 21.89 13.15 -66.21
C ALA A 11 21.63 14.53 -65.54
N ALA A 12 22.06 14.56 -64.28
CA ALA A 12 22.41 15.67 -63.39
C ALA A 12 23.15 16.88 -64.00
N TRP A 13 22.96 18.07 -63.41
CA TRP A 13 23.94 18.72 -62.50
C TRP A 13 23.45 20.06 -61.89
N ALA A 14 23.70 20.21 -60.58
CA ALA A 14 24.10 21.42 -59.83
C ALA A 14 23.20 22.67 -59.73
N ALA A 15 22.82 23.04 -58.49
CA ALA A 15 23.43 24.13 -57.69
C ALA A 15 22.41 24.78 -56.73
N GLN A 16 22.73 24.88 -55.44
CA GLN A 16 22.85 26.16 -54.71
C GLN A 16 23.01 25.98 -53.20
N ALA A 17 23.81 26.88 -52.64
CA ALA A 17 24.32 26.90 -51.29
C ALA A 17 23.44 27.74 -50.33
N ALA A 18 23.52 27.34 -49.05
CA ALA A 18 23.58 28.16 -47.84
C ALA A 18 22.41 29.10 -47.46
N ALA A 19 21.71 28.75 -46.36
CA ALA A 19 21.47 29.60 -45.19
C ALA A 19 20.87 28.78 -44.01
N ARG A 20 21.44 28.93 -42.80
CA ARG A 20 20.92 28.54 -41.46
C ARG A 20 20.50 29.86 -40.74
N PRO A 21 19.79 29.94 -39.57
CA PRO A 21 19.43 28.97 -38.49
C PRO A 21 17.94 29.19 -37.98
N PRO A 22 17.46 28.84 -36.75
CA PRO A 22 18.05 28.21 -35.57
C PRO A 22 17.26 27.04 -34.92
N ALA A 23 17.86 26.54 -33.83
CA ALA A 23 17.60 25.29 -33.12
C ALA A 23 16.18 25.06 -32.61
N ALA A 24 15.69 23.84 -32.82
CA ALA A 24 14.68 23.20 -31.98
C ALA A 24 15.32 22.00 -31.29
N VAL A 25 15.23 22.00 -29.96
CA VAL A 25 15.49 20.85 -29.11
C VAL A 25 14.47 19.77 -29.47
N VAL A 26 14.94 18.64 -29.97
CA VAL A 26 14.15 17.40 -30.02
C VAL A 26 14.98 16.32 -29.35
N ASP A 27 14.68 16.15 -28.07
CA ASP A 27 14.95 14.96 -27.30
C ASP A 27 13.98 13.86 -27.79
N ARG A 28 14.47 12.94 -28.62
CA ARG A 28 13.84 11.63 -28.90
C ARG A 28 14.92 10.63 -29.30
N ASP A 29 14.99 9.55 -28.52
CA ASP A 29 15.40 8.22 -28.95
C ASP A 29 14.78 7.90 -30.33
N GLU A 30 15.51 8.15 -31.40
CA GLU A 30 15.28 7.44 -32.65
C GLU A 30 15.90 6.05 -32.47
N GLY A 31 15.01 5.07 -32.33
CA GLY A 31 15.34 3.67 -32.19
C GLY A 31 16.41 3.24 -33.20
N VAL A 32 17.49 2.70 -32.64
CA VAL A 32 18.55 2.03 -33.37
C VAL A 32 17.92 1.07 -34.41
N PRO A 33 18.28 1.14 -35.70
CA PRO A 33 17.71 0.28 -36.74
C PRO A 33 17.79 -1.21 -36.37
N PRO A 34 16.80 -2.04 -36.73
CA PRO A 34 16.85 -3.47 -36.46
C PRO A 34 18.12 -4.08 -37.06
N GLY A 35 18.99 -4.62 -36.20
CA GLY A 35 20.26 -5.25 -36.61
C GLY A 35 21.52 -4.39 -36.46
N TRP A 36 21.44 -3.17 -35.92
CA TRP A 36 22.63 -2.40 -35.57
C TRP A 36 23.28 -2.99 -34.31
N VAL A 37 24.46 -3.60 -34.46
CA VAL A 37 25.29 -4.04 -33.33
C VAL A 37 26.28 -2.91 -33.06
N PRO A 38 26.27 -2.28 -31.87
CA PRO A 38 27.27 -1.28 -31.52
C PRO A 38 28.67 -1.89 -31.63
N VAL A 39 29.62 -1.18 -32.23
CA VAL A 39 31.00 -1.65 -32.37
C VAL A 39 31.99 -0.75 -31.62
N THR A 40 33.09 -1.32 -31.18
CA THR A 40 34.17 -0.66 -30.43
C THR A 40 35.52 -0.84 -31.12
N THR A 41 36.54 -0.12 -30.64
CA THR A 41 37.94 -0.28 -31.04
C THR A 41 38.74 -0.87 -29.88
N SER A 42 39.44 -1.99 -30.11
CA SER A 42 40.48 -2.47 -29.21
C SER A 42 41.81 -1.84 -29.62
N TRP A 43 42.28 -0.88 -28.83
CA TRP A 43 43.57 -0.24 -29.06
C TRP A 43 44.71 -1.20 -28.71
N ILE A 44 45.72 -1.24 -29.56
CA ILE A 44 46.97 -1.98 -29.37
C ILE A 44 48.00 -1.04 -28.74
N TYR A 45 48.12 0.17 -29.31
CA TYR A 45 49.10 1.16 -28.89
C TYR A 45 48.63 2.58 -29.23
N ARG A 46 48.74 3.49 -28.27
CA ARG A 46 48.63 4.96 -28.46
C ARG A 46 49.84 5.64 -27.85
N ASP A 47 49.79 5.92 -26.54
CA ASP A 47 50.96 6.42 -25.78
C ASP A 47 51.72 5.31 -25.03
N ALA A 48 51.07 4.16 -24.90
CA ALA A 48 51.57 2.95 -24.28
C ALA A 48 50.83 1.76 -24.89
N MET A 49 51.34 0.55 -24.64
CA MET A 49 50.60 -0.68 -24.94
C MET A 49 49.30 -0.73 -24.14
N GLU A 50 48.20 -1.10 -24.78
CA GLU A 50 46.89 -1.25 -24.14
C GLU A 50 46.51 -2.70 -23.97
N ALA A 51 46.07 -3.07 -22.76
CA ALA A 51 45.55 -4.39 -22.50
C ALA A 51 44.34 -4.69 -23.41
N PRO A 52 44.20 -5.92 -23.93
CA PRO A 52 44.96 -7.13 -23.62
C PRO A 52 46.24 -7.34 -24.47
N TRP A 53 46.67 -6.36 -25.27
CA TRP A 53 47.78 -6.52 -26.19
C TRP A 53 49.14 -6.49 -25.51
N GLN A 54 50.06 -7.34 -25.99
CA GLN A 54 51.43 -7.46 -25.48
C GLN A 54 52.43 -7.38 -26.64
N ASP A 55 53.56 -6.70 -26.41
CA ASP A 55 54.60 -6.54 -27.41
C ASP A 55 55.56 -7.74 -27.43
N TYR A 56 55.50 -8.52 -28.49
CA TYR A 56 56.39 -9.65 -28.83
C TYR A 56 57.22 -9.36 -30.08
N SER A 57 57.44 -8.09 -30.39
CA SER A 57 58.26 -7.67 -31.52
C SER A 57 59.69 -8.19 -31.41
N TRP A 58 60.26 -8.59 -32.55
CA TRP A 58 61.68 -8.98 -32.65
C TRP A 58 62.52 -7.98 -33.44
N ALA A 59 61.91 -6.90 -33.94
CA ALA A 59 62.64 -5.73 -34.43
C ALA A 59 63.12 -4.85 -33.26
N PRO A 60 64.32 -4.23 -33.31
CA PRO A 60 64.71 -3.18 -32.39
C PRO A 60 63.72 -2.00 -32.40
N ARG A 61 63.07 -1.75 -31.26
CA ARG A 61 62.04 -0.71 -31.11
C ARG A 61 62.09 0.00 -29.77
N SER A 62 61.61 1.25 -29.74
CA SER A 62 61.26 2.01 -28.54
C SER A 62 59.75 2.28 -28.54
N LEU A 63 59.10 2.03 -27.41
CA LEU A 63 57.68 2.33 -27.17
C LEU A 63 57.46 3.72 -26.54
N THR A 64 58.52 4.53 -26.43
CA THR A 64 58.46 5.84 -25.77
C THR A 64 59.16 6.92 -26.60
N ASN A 65 59.05 6.85 -27.93
CA ASN A 65 59.65 7.83 -28.81
C ASN A 65 58.87 9.15 -28.75
N THR A 66 59.56 10.27 -28.52
CA THR A 66 58.90 11.59 -28.33
C THR A 66 58.82 12.45 -29.60
N SER A 67 59.46 12.05 -30.69
CA SER A 67 59.34 12.75 -31.98
C SER A 67 59.82 11.89 -33.14
N PRO A 68 59.08 11.82 -34.27
CA PRO A 68 57.73 12.35 -34.47
C PRO A 68 56.67 11.55 -33.70
N VAL A 69 55.57 12.22 -33.32
CA VAL A 69 54.38 11.63 -32.66
C VAL A 69 53.14 12.09 -33.43
N ALA A 70 52.16 11.22 -33.65
CA ALA A 70 50.98 11.54 -34.44
C ALA A 70 49.82 12.07 -33.57
N ALA A 71 49.70 11.55 -32.35
CA ALA A 71 48.79 11.98 -31.30
C ALA A 71 49.41 11.66 -29.91
N GLY A 72 49.06 12.43 -28.89
CA GLY A 72 49.58 12.18 -27.54
C GLY A 72 51.06 12.57 -27.36
N ARG A 73 51.77 11.77 -26.57
CA ARG A 73 53.13 12.00 -26.07
C ARG A 73 54.17 11.05 -26.67
N TYR A 74 53.80 9.81 -27.01
CA TYR A 74 54.76 8.81 -27.47
C TYR A 74 54.30 8.06 -28.72
N SER A 75 55.22 7.81 -29.63
CA SER A 75 55.05 6.85 -30.73
C SER A 75 55.96 5.64 -30.53
N ILE A 76 55.68 4.55 -31.26
CA ILE A 76 56.65 3.47 -31.44
C ILE A 76 57.68 3.94 -32.46
N SER A 77 58.97 3.93 -32.15
CA SER A 77 60.03 3.98 -33.17
C SER A 77 60.63 2.59 -33.38
N VAL A 78 60.86 2.20 -34.63
CA VAL A 78 61.38 0.87 -34.96
C VAL A 78 62.32 0.91 -36.16
N THR A 79 63.42 0.18 -36.09
CA THR A 79 64.36 -0.04 -37.20
C THR A 79 64.34 -1.51 -37.54
N MET A 80 63.74 -1.87 -38.68
CA MET A 80 63.61 -3.27 -39.09
C MET A 80 64.74 -3.66 -40.06
N ARG A 81 65.43 -4.75 -39.77
CA ARG A 81 66.27 -5.48 -40.74
C ARG A 81 65.39 -6.42 -41.58
N ALA A 82 66.04 -7.16 -42.48
CA ALA A 82 65.40 -8.13 -43.35
C ALA A 82 64.47 -9.06 -42.53
N TRP A 83 63.18 -9.06 -42.87
CA TRP A 83 62.13 -9.88 -42.25
C TRP A 83 61.85 -9.63 -40.77
N GLU A 84 62.42 -8.58 -40.17
CA GLU A 84 62.08 -8.17 -38.79
C GLU A 84 60.66 -7.57 -38.74
N ALA A 85 60.03 -7.63 -37.56
CA ALA A 85 58.66 -7.14 -37.39
C ALA A 85 58.39 -6.52 -36.03
N LEU A 86 57.37 -5.67 -36.02
CA LEU A 86 56.55 -5.44 -34.84
C LEU A 86 55.51 -6.56 -34.73
N TYR A 87 55.37 -7.16 -33.55
CA TYR A 87 54.40 -8.22 -33.29
C TYR A 87 53.67 -7.95 -31.98
N PHE A 88 52.34 -7.87 -32.06
CA PHE A 88 51.47 -7.64 -30.93
C PHE A 88 50.59 -8.86 -30.71
N ASN A 89 50.74 -9.51 -29.56
CA ASN A 89 49.97 -10.69 -29.16
C ASN A 89 48.77 -10.30 -28.29
N THR A 90 47.70 -11.08 -28.35
CA THR A 90 46.48 -10.84 -27.60
C THR A 90 45.74 -12.14 -27.29
N SER A 91 44.83 -12.09 -26.32
CA SER A 91 43.79 -13.12 -26.18
C SER A 91 42.98 -13.26 -27.49
N PRO A 92 42.54 -14.47 -27.86
CA PRO A 92 41.86 -14.70 -29.14
C PRO A 92 40.75 -13.69 -29.47
N LEU A 93 40.86 -13.04 -30.62
CA LEU A 93 39.85 -12.16 -31.20
C LEU A 93 39.20 -12.86 -32.40
N THR A 94 37.88 -13.08 -32.35
CA THR A 94 37.13 -13.66 -33.47
C THR A 94 37.02 -12.64 -34.61
N SER A 95 37.63 -12.92 -35.76
CA SER A 95 37.56 -12.06 -36.94
C SER A 95 36.14 -11.97 -37.51
N ASN A 96 35.75 -10.77 -37.93
CA ASN A 96 34.50 -10.55 -38.67
C ASN A 96 34.72 -9.60 -39.85
N ALA A 97 33.79 -9.59 -40.82
CA ALA A 97 33.93 -8.82 -42.06
C ALA A 97 33.91 -7.29 -41.84
N GLY A 98 33.38 -6.81 -40.72
CA GLY A 98 33.33 -5.40 -40.34
C GLY A 98 34.57 -4.90 -39.59
N MET A 99 35.52 -5.78 -39.27
CA MET A 99 36.73 -5.41 -38.53
C MET A 99 37.81 -4.82 -39.44
N THR A 100 38.51 -3.81 -38.93
CA THR A 100 39.68 -3.22 -39.60
C THR A 100 40.85 -3.03 -38.63
N LEU A 101 42.06 -3.33 -39.08
CA LEU A 101 43.30 -2.87 -38.47
C LEU A 101 43.52 -1.42 -38.88
N THR A 102 43.55 -0.51 -37.91
CA THR A 102 43.81 0.91 -38.11
C THR A 102 45.12 1.30 -37.45
N LEU A 103 45.93 2.08 -38.14
CA LEU A 103 47.15 2.65 -37.58
C LEU A 103 47.59 3.93 -38.27
N ARG A 104 48.44 4.72 -37.62
CA ARG A 104 49.22 5.77 -38.24
C ARG A 104 50.67 5.32 -38.37
N VAL A 105 51.27 5.55 -39.54
CA VAL A 105 52.68 5.24 -39.82
C VAL A 105 53.41 6.44 -40.41
N HIS A 106 54.62 6.71 -39.93
CA HIS A 106 55.51 7.75 -40.45
C HIS A 106 56.74 7.10 -41.09
N GLY A 107 57.03 7.45 -42.35
CA GLY A 107 58.11 6.81 -43.13
C GLY A 107 59.54 7.19 -42.74
N GLY A 108 59.76 7.84 -41.59
CA GLY A 108 61.08 8.34 -41.19
C GLY A 108 61.67 9.35 -42.18
N THR A 109 62.98 9.61 -42.08
CA THR A 109 63.64 10.64 -42.91
C THR A 109 63.86 10.22 -44.37
N SER A 110 63.82 8.93 -44.68
CA SER A 110 64.16 8.39 -46.02
C SER A 110 63.25 7.26 -46.54
N GLY A 111 62.13 6.94 -45.87
CA GLY A 111 61.27 5.79 -46.22
C GLY A 111 60.27 6.02 -47.36
N ASN A 112 60.74 6.45 -48.54
CA ASN A 112 59.87 6.63 -49.72
C ASN A 112 59.49 5.33 -50.46
N ASN A 113 60.18 4.21 -50.17
CA ASN A 113 60.01 2.91 -50.83
C ASN A 113 59.82 1.75 -49.82
N VAL A 114 59.26 2.05 -48.65
CA VAL A 114 59.03 1.07 -47.57
C VAL A 114 57.90 0.12 -47.96
N VAL A 115 58.15 -1.18 -47.84
CA VAL A 115 57.13 -2.21 -47.99
C VAL A 115 57.00 -2.95 -46.67
N LEU A 116 55.85 -2.76 -46.03
CA LEU A 116 55.45 -3.47 -44.82
C LEU A 116 54.31 -4.43 -45.14
N LEU A 117 54.39 -5.63 -44.59
CA LEU A 117 53.36 -6.64 -44.65
C LEU A 117 52.60 -6.65 -43.33
N ALA A 118 51.30 -6.37 -43.38
CA ALA A 118 50.38 -6.67 -42.28
C ALA A 118 50.00 -8.15 -42.34
N ARG A 119 50.09 -8.85 -41.20
CA ARG A 119 49.70 -10.26 -41.03
C ARG A 119 48.93 -10.44 -39.74
N ALA A 120 48.10 -11.47 -39.69
CA ALA A 120 47.50 -11.97 -38.46
C ALA A 120 48.23 -13.24 -37.98
N VAL A 121 48.06 -13.57 -36.70
CA VAL A 121 48.43 -14.87 -36.15
C VAL A 121 47.16 -15.67 -35.90
N VAL A 122 46.97 -16.74 -36.65
CA VAL A 122 45.82 -17.64 -36.53
C VAL A 122 46.35 -19.04 -36.22
N ASN A 123 45.87 -19.66 -35.15
CA ASN A 123 46.35 -20.98 -34.70
C ASN A 123 47.87 -21.06 -34.52
N GLY A 124 48.49 -19.99 -34.03
CA GLY A 124 49.95 -19.91 -33.83
C GLY A 124 50.79 -19.72 -35.11
N VAL A 125 50.14 -19.58 -36.27
CA VAL A 125 50.82 -19.43 -37.57
C VAL A 125 50.58 -18.04 -38.14
N PHE A 126 51.64 -17.43 -38.70
CA PHE A 126 51.54 -16.17 -39.42
C PHE A 126 50.82 -16.37 -40.76
N THR A 127 49.76 -15.58 -40.98
CA THR A 127 49.04 -15.58 -42.25
C THR A 127 49.88 -14.95 -43.38
N PRO A 128 49.51 -15.16 -44.66
CA PRO A 128 50.12 -14.44 -45.77
C PRO A 128 50.08 -12.92 -45.56
N GLY A 129 51.16 -12.24 -45.93
CA GLY A 129 51.28 -10.79 -45.77
C GLY A 129 50.43 -10.01 -46.77
N THR A 130 49.66 -9.05 -46.28
CA THR A 130 49.04 -8.00 -47.09
C THR A 130 49.91 -6.76 -47.05
N GLU A 131 50.30 -6.23 -48.22
CA GLU A 131 51.08 -4.99 -48.27
C GLU A 131 50.27 -3.82 -47.69
N LEU A 132 50.86 -3.12 -46.73
CA LEU A 132 50.19 -2.08 -45.95
C LEU A 132 50.00 -0.79 -46.77
N GLY A 133 50.96 -0.45 -47.63
CA GLY A 133 51.01 0.81 -48.39
C GLY A 133 49.72 1.18 -49.14
N PRO A 134 49.13 0.26 -49.94
CA PRO A 134 47.87 0.50 -50.65
C PRO A 134 46.69 0.89 -49.75
N TYR A 135 46.72 0.49 -48.48
CA TYR A 135 45.67 0.78 -47.49
C TYR A 135 45.95 2.05 -46.67
N CYS A 136 47.06 2.73 -46.94
CA CYS A 136 47.43 3.99 -46.31
C CYS A 136 46.91 5.19 -47.11
N THR A 137 46.67 6.30 -46.41
CA THR A 137 46.30 7.57 -47.02
C THR A 137 47.36 7.98 -48.06
N GLY A 138 46.95 8.18 -49.32
CA GLY A 138 47.87 8.46 -50.43
C GLY A 138 48.54 7.23 -51.06
N GLY A 139 48.08 6.02 -50.71
CA GLY A 139 48.41 4.74 -51.35
C GLY A 139 49.83 4.22 -51.13
N ARG A 140 50.62 4.87 -50.26
CA ARG A 140 52.00 4.49 -49.93
C ARG A 140 52.46 5.17 -48.64
N ILE A 141 53.52 4.61 -48.03
CA ILE A 141 54.24 5.23 -46.92
C ILE A 141 55.32 6.17 -47.52
N ARG A 142 55.40 7.41 -47.04
CA ARG A 142 56.35 8.44 -47.53
C ARG A 142 57.27 8.91 -46.41
N ALA A 143 58.48 9.32 -46.78
CA ALA A 143 59.39 9.97 -45.86
C ALA A 143 58.77 11.28 -45.31
N ASN A 144 59.04 11.59 -44.04
CA ASN A 144 58.65 12.81 -43.35
C ASN A 144 57.13 13.10 -43.37
N THR A 145 56.28 12.07 -43.41
CA THR A 145 54.83 12.23 -43.42
C THR A 145 54.13 11.10 -42.67
N TRP A 146 53.16 11.44 -41.83
CA TRP A 146 52.22 10.49 -41.25
C TRP A 146 51.15 10.09 -42.27
N ALA A 147 50.90 8.80 -42.41
CA ALA A 147 49.79 8.25 -43.17
C ALA A 147 48.91 7.40 -42.25
N THR A 148 47.59 7.56 -42.35
CA THR A 148 46.63 6.66 -41.69
C THR A 148 46.37 5.49 -42.60
N CYS A 149 46.52 4.27 -42.10
CA CYS A 149 46.28 3.03 -42.81
C CYS A 149 45.09 2.28 -42.20
N THR A 150 44.26 1.69 -43.06
CA THR A 150 43.08 0.93 -42.64
C THR A 150 42.98 -0.34 -43.47
N VAL A 151 43.35 -1.47 -42.87
CA VAL A 151 43.38 -2.78 -43.52
C VAL A 151 42.18 -3.60 -43.03
N PRO A 152 41.26 -4.04 -43.90
CA PRO A 152 40.23 -5.00 -43.53
C PRO A 152 40.84 -6.27 -42.92
N ILE A 153 40.36 -6.71 -41.76
CA ILE A 153 40.84 -7.95 -41.12
C ILE A 153 40.56 -9.17 -42.01
N SER A 154 39.54 -9.11 -42.87
CA SER A 154 39.23 -10.16 -43.85
C SER A 154 40.37 -10.45 -44.85
N LEU A 155 41.31 -9.52 -45.02
CA LEU A 155 42.52 -9.74 -45.83
C LEU A 155 43.65 -10.41 -45.03
N LEU A 156 43.59 -10.31 -43.70
CA LEU A 156 44.60 -10.83 -42.80
C LEU A 156 44.23 -12.20 -42.23
N ALA A 157 42.94 -12.47 -42.02
CA ALA A 157 42.43 -13.71 -41.46
C ALA A 157 41.04 -14.08 -42.06
N PRO A 158 40.74 -15.38 -42.26
CA PRO A 158 39.40 -15.83 -42.66
C PRO A 158 38.33 -15.39 -41.66
N GLN A 159 37.09 -15.17 -42.10
CA GLN A 159 35.98 -14.84 -41.20
C GLN A 159 35.76 -15.95 -40.15
N GLY A 160 35.57 -15.55 -38.89
CA GLY A 160 35.41 -16.47 -37.75
C GLY A 160 36.72 -17.05 -37.21
N ALA A 161 37.86 -16.75 -37.82
CA ALA A 161 39.17 -17.18 -37.32
C ALA A 161 39.50 -16.51 -35.97
N GLN A 162 40.19 -17.27 -35.11
CA GLN A 162 40.70 -16.78 -33.84
C GLN A 162 42.06 -16.09 -34.06
N VAL A 163 42.05 -14.76 -34.14
CA VAL A 163 43.26 -13.94 -34.29
C VAL A 163 43.90 -13.75 -32.91
N THR A 164 45.09 -14.29 -32.74
CA THR A 164 45.87 -14.23 -31.48
C THR A 164 47.00 -13.20 -31.53
N GLY A 165 47.13 -12.49 -32.65
CA GLY A 165 48.04 -11.36 -32.75
C GLY A 165 48.10 -10.76 -34.14
N LEU A 166 48.80 -9.63 -34.24
CA LEU A 166 48.99 -8.86 -35.46
C LEU A 166 50.45 -8.50 -35.63
N VAL A 167 50.95 -8.62 -36.85
CA VAL A 167 52.36 -8.44 -37.20
C VAL A 167 52.48 -7.39 -38.30
N LEU A 168 53.41 -6.45 -38.14
CA LEU A 168 53.84 -5.50 -39.17
C LEU A 168 55.31 -5.83 -39.51
N GLN A 169 55.52 -6.52 -40.62
CA GLN A 169 56.81 -7.11 -41.00
C GLN A 169 57.44 -6.42 -42.20
N GLU A 170 58.75 -6.28 -42.21
CA GLU A 170 59.51 -5.91 -43.41
C GLU A 170 59.29 -6.92 -44.56
N GLY A 171 58.96 -6.44 -45.76
CA GLY A 171 58.41 -7.27 -46.83
C GLY A 171 59.35 -7.66 -47.98
N ARG A 172 60.59 -7.16 -48.03
CA ARG A 172 61.50 -7.30 -49.17
C ARG A 172 62.86 -7.91 -48.82
N GLY A 173 63.11 -8.25 -47.56
CA GLY A 173 64.40 -8.72 -47.09
C GLY A 173 65.45 -7.60 -47.04
N LEU A 174 65.03 -6.35 -46.85
CA LEU A 174 65.91 -5.18 -46.79
C LEU A 174 65.99 -4.60 -45.37
N SER A 175 66.98 -3.74 -45.13
CA SER A 175 66.97 -2.89 -43.93
C SER A 175 66.17 -1.63 -44.22
N LEU A 176 65.15 -1.37 -43.40
CA LEU A 176 64.31 -0.18 -43.49
C LEU A 176 64.91 0.97 -42.66
N PRO A 177 64.67 2.24 -43.07
CA PRO A 177 64.92 3.37 -42.18
C PRO A 177 64.02 3.29 -40.94
N THR A 178 64.36 4.03 -39.88
CA THR A 178 63.52 4.09 -38.69
C THR A 178 62.13 4.61 -39.04
N LEU A 179 61.12 3.78 -38.78
CA LEU A 179 59.72 4.09 -38.96
C LEU A 179 59.09 4.43 -37.61
N TYR A 180 57.96 5.13 -37.65
CA TYR A 180 57.19 5.45 -36.44
C TYR A 180 55.74 5.02 -36.58
N PHE A 181 55.17 4.47 -35.51
CA PHE A 181 53.78 3.99 -35.47
C PHE A 181 53.04 4.60 -34.29
N ASP A 182 51.78 4.92 -34.50
CA ASP A 182 50.91 5.55 -33.51
C ASP A 182 49.44 5.20 -33.79
N GLU A 183 48.55 5.37 -32.81
CA GLU A 183 47.10 5.10 -32.94
C GLU A 183 46.79 3.74 -33.58
N LEU A 184 47.48 2.69 -33.12
CA LEU A 184 47.33 1.32 -33.62
C LEU A 184 46.19 0.62 -32.87
N GLY A 185 45.21 0.09 -33.60
CA GLY A 185 44.00 -0.51 -33.05
C GLY A 185 43.28 -1.45 -34.01
N VAL A 186 42.37 -2.28 -33.49
CA VAL A 186 41.41 -3.06 -34.26
C VAL A 186 40.01 -2.50 -34.01
N ARG A 187 39.38 -1.94 -35.03
CA ARG A 187 38.02 -1.40 -34.99
C ARG A 187 37.01 -2.45 -35.45
N GLY A 188 35.75 -2.34 -35.03
CA GLY A 188 34.65 -3.19 -35.52
C GLY A 188 34.35 -4.40 -34.62
N ILE A 189 34.74 -4.33 -33.34
CA ILE A 189 34.49 -5.39 -32.36
C ILE A 189 33.10 -5.20 -31.77
N PRO A 190 32.19 -6.21 -31.80
CA PRO A 190 30.88 -6.12 -31.18
C PRO A 190 30.98 -5.68 -29.72
N ALA A 191 30.23 -4.64 -29.34
CA ALA A 191 30.16 -4.20 -27.96
C ALA A 191 29.48 -5.29 -27.10
N PRO A 192 29.89 -5.47 -25.83
CA PRO A 192 29.17 -6.33 -24.90
C PRO A 192 27.72 -5.86 -24.77
N PRO A 193 26.74 -6.78 -24.64
CA PRO A 193 25.37 -6.39 -24.32
C PRO A 193 25.34 -5.67 -22.96
N PRO A 194 24.44 -4.68 -22.77
CA PRO A 194 24.29 -4.01 -21.49
C PRO A 194 23.89 -5.01 -20.40
N PRO A 195 24.38 -4.83 -19.15
CA PRO A 195 24.02 -5.71 -18.06
C PRO A 195 22.53 -5.60 -17.73
N VAL A 196 21.91 -6.72 -17.35
CA VAL A 196 20.53 -6.72 -16.86
C VAL A 196 20.49 -6.13 -15.45
N GLU A 197 19.64 -5.13 -15.25
CA GLU A 197 19.39 -4.51 -13.95
C GLU A 197 17.88 -4.53 -13.63
N VAL A 198 17.55 -4.54 -12.34
CA VAL A 198 16.18 -4.51 -11.84
C VAL A 198 16.06 -3.37 -10.84
N ALA A 199 15.01 -2.56 -10.99
CA ALA A 199 14.61 -1.55 -10.02
C ALA A 199 13.18 -1.83 -9.54
N ILE A 200 12.88 -1.45 -8.29
CA ILE A 200 11.57 -1.59 -7.65
C ILE A 200 11.11 -0.24 -7.11
N SER A 201 9.82 0.09 -7.24
CA SER A 201 9.24 1.33 -6.74
C SER A 201 7.87 1.08 -6.08
N PRO A 202 7.60 1.64 -4.89
CA PRO A 202 8.57 2.34 -4.03
C PRO A 202 9.63 1.38 -3.46
N THR A 203 10.81 1.89 -3.09
CA THR A 203 11.87 1.08 -2.43
C THR A 203 11.59 0.85 -0.94
N SER A 204 10.69 1.64 -0.36
CA SER A 204 10.20 1.45 1.01
C SER A 204 8.74 1.87 1.14
N ALA A 205 7.98 1.19 1.98
CA ALA A 205 6.61 1.57 2.35
C ALA A 205 6.38 1.36 3.85
N THR A 206 5.52 2.17 4.46
CA THR A 206 5.01 1.95 5.82
C THR A 206 3.50 1.81 5.75
N ILE A 207 2.97 0.67 6.17
CA ILE A 207 1.54 0.36 6.08
C ILE A 207 1.03 -0.30 7.37
N PRO A 208 -0.26 -0.18 7.71
CA PRO A 208 -0.82 -0.90 8.85
C PRO A 208 -0.84 -2.41 8.61
N ALA A 209 -0.92 -3.17 9.70
CA ALA A 209 -1.23 -4.61 9.68
C ALA A 209 -2.42 -4.92 8.76
N GLY A 210 -2.29 -5.94 7.88
CA GLY A 210 -3.30 -6.29 6.89
C GLY A 210 -3.51 -5.29 5.74
N GLY A 211 -2.81 -4.15 5.75
CA GLY A 211 -2.87 -3.14 4.69
C GLY A 211 -2.25 -3.64 3.38
N THR A 212 -2.55 -2.94 2.27
CA THR A 212 -2.01 -3.27 0.94
C THR A 212 -1.13 -2.16 0.38
N GLN A 213 -0.15 -2.53 -0.45
CA GLN A 213 0.75 -1.61 -1.16
C GLN A 213 1.04 -2.14 -2.55
N ALA A 214 0.87 -1.31 -3.58
CA ALA A 214 1.26 -1.64 -4.94
C ALA A 214 2.75 -1.34 -5.16
N PHE A 215 3.47 -2.30 -5.75
CA PHE A 215 4.84 -2.16 -6.21
C PHE A 215 4.92 -2.33 -7.72
N THR A 216 5.82 -1.59 -8.35
CA THR A 216 6.19 -1.75 -9.76
C THR A 216 7.67 -2.10 -9.86
N ALA A 217 8.04 -2.84 -10.90
CA ALA A 217 9.42 -3.17 -11.19
C ALA A 217 9.78 -2.74 -12.62
N THR A 218 11.04 -2.36 -12.83
CA THR A 218 11.59 -2.03 -14.15
C THR A 218 12.83 -2.88 -14.38
N VAL A 219 12.91 -3.52 -15.55
CA VAL A 219 14.08 -4.31 -15.97
C VAL A 219 14.73 -3.63 -17.16
N THR A 220 16.03 -3.34 -17.08
CA THR A 220 16.83 -2.77 -18.17
C THR A 220 17.87 -3.77 -18.66
N GLY A 221 18.49 -3.52 -19.82
CA GLY A 221 19.52 -4.41 -20.38
C GLY A 221 19.00 -5.71 -21.01
N SER A 222 17.68 -5.87 -21.13
CA SER A 222 17.02 -7.02 -21.76
C SER A 222 15.75 -6.59 -22.49
N THR A 223 15.37 -7.32 -23.55
CA THR A 223 14.06 -7.19 -24.21
C THR A 223 12.94 -7.88 -23.44
N ASN A 224 13.25 -8.87 -22.59
CA ASN A 224 12.30 -9.46 -21.66
C ASN A 224 12.32 -8.65 -20.36
N THR A 225 11.24 -7.90 -20.13
CA THR A 225 11.08 -7.02 -18.96
C THR A 225 10.24 -7.62 -17.83
N ALA A 226 9.82 -8.88 -17.94
CA ALA A 226 9.00 -9.54 -16.94
C ALA A 226 9.78 -9.85 -15.66
N VAL A 227 9.06 -9.83 -14.52
CA VAL A 227 9.59 -10.18 -13.20
C VAL A 227 8.75 -11.28 -12.55
N THR A 228 9.32 -11.93 -11.55
CA THR A 228 8.62 -12.79 -10.60
C THR A 228 8.61 -12.12 -9.24
N TRP A 229 7.42 -11.92 -8.68
CA TRP A 229 7.21 -11.32 -7.37
C TRP A 229 7.20 -12.37 -6.27
N SER A 230 7.79 -12.03 -5.11
CA SER A 230 7.80 -12.86 -3.90
C SER A 230 7.95 -12.01 -2.64
N VAL A 231 7.64 -12.62 -1.48
CA VAL A 231 7.92 -12.06 -0.15
C VAL A 231 9.07 -12.86 0.45
N GLN A 232 10.11 -12.19 0.94
CA GLN A 232 11.33 -12.83 1.43
C GLN A 232 11.07 -13.70 2.66
N GLU A 233 10.19 -13.25 3.55
CA GLU A 233 9.78 -13.96 4.77
C GLU A 233 8.70 -15.04 4.52
N GLY A 234 8.37 -15.33 3.26
CA GLY A 234 7.32 -16.28 2.92
C GLY A 234 5.95 -15.83 3.42
N ALA A 235 5.12 -16.78 3.86
CA ALA A 235 3.75 -16.51 4.29
C ALA A 235 3.65 -15.67 5.58
N GLU A 236 4.65 -15.71 6.45
CA GLU A 236 4.69 -14.90 7.68
C GLU A 236 4.86 -13.42 7.36
N GLY A 237 5.48 -13.10 6.22
CA GLY A 237 5.61 -11.74 5.71
C GLY A 237 4.45 -11.27 4.85
N GLY A 238 3.31 -11.97 4.84
CA GLY A 238 2.17 -11.61 4.01
C GLY A 238 2.19 -12.23 2.63
N THR A 239 1.52 -11.59 1.66
CA THR A 239 1.37 -12.12 0.30
C THR A 239 1.60 -11.05 -0.76
N ILE A 240 2.03 -11.45 -1.95
CA ILE A 240 2.12 -10.56 -3.11
C ILE A 240 1.60 -11.24 -4.37
N THR A 241 0.78 -10.52 -5.13
CA THR A 241 0.30 -10.98 -6.44
C THR A 241 1.38 -10.81 -7.51
N GLN A 242 1.29 -11.55 -8.62
CA GLN A 242 2.20 -11.32 -9.75
C GLN A 242 1.96 -9.98 -10.49
N ALA A 243 0.92 -9.24 -10.13
CA ALA A 243 0.69 -7.86 -10.55
C ALA A 243 1.41 -6.83 -9.63
N GLY A 244 2.12 -7.27 -8.59
CA GLY A 244 2.87 -6.40 -7.68
C GLY A 244 2.04 -5.83 -6.52
N LEU A 245 0.81 -6.28 -6.30
CA LEU A 245 0.01 -5.87 -5.13
C LEU A 245 0.38 -6.73 -3.92
N TYR A 246 1.01 -6.12 -2.91
CA TYR A 246 1.39 -6.72 -1.64
C TYR A 246 0.31 -6.51 -0.58
N THR A 247 0.10 -7.50 0.29
CA THR A 247 -0.77 -7.47 1.47
C THR A 247 0.05 -7.83 2.70
N ALA A 248 0.14 -6.90 3.65
CA ALA A 248 0.89 -7.05 4.89
C ALA A 248 0.31 -8.14 5.81
N PRO A 249 1.16 -8.82 6.61
CA PRO A 249 0.70 -9.67 7.69
C PRO A 249 0.03 -8.85 8.81
N VAL A 250 -0.59 -9.56 9.74
CA VAL A 250 -1.22 -8.94 10.92
C VAL A 250 -0.20 -8.58 12.02
N THR A 251 1.00 -9.15 11.96
CA THR A 251 2.08 -8.91 12.92
C THR A 251 2.90 -7.69 12.49
N GLY A 252 3.03 -6.71 13.38
CA GLY A 252 3.92 -5.57 13.15
C GLY A 252 5.38 -6.01 13.01
N GLY A 253 6.14 -5.36 12.13
CA GLY A 253 7.51 -5.76 11.83
C GLY A 253 8.04 -5.17 10.54
N THR A 254 9.20 -5.64 10.11
CA THR A 254 9.82 -5.27 8.84
C THR A 254 9.85 -6.50 7.93
N TYR A 255 9.33 -6.34 6.71
CA TYR A 255 9.21 -7.41 5.71
C TYR A 255 9.75 -6.93 4.36
N HIS A 256 10.00 -7.84 3.44
CA HIS A 256 10.66 -7.51 2.18
C HIS A 256 9.92 -8.08 0.96
N VAL A 257 9.61 -7.19 0.02
CA VAL A 257 9.05 -7.54 -1.28
C VAL A 257 10.18 -7.63 -2.30
N VAL A 258 10.26 -8.74 -3.02
CA VAL A 258 11.34 -9.02 -3.98
C VAL A 258 10.78 -9.16 -5.39
N ALA A 259 11.34 -8.38 -6.33
CA ALA A 259 11.12 -8.52 -7.77
C ALA A 259 12.37 -9.15 -8.41
N THR A 260 12.25 -10.34 -8.99
CA THR A 260 13.35 -11.06 -9.66
C THR A 260 13.17 -11.05 -11.17
N SER A 261 14.20 -10.71 -11.94
CA SER A 261 14.12 -10.70 -13.41
C SER A 261 13.93 -12.11 -13.97
N GLN A 262 12.99 -12.28 -14.91
CA GLN A 262 12.86 -13.54 -15.65
C GLN A 262 13.94 -13.71 -16.73
N ALA A 263 14.54 -12.60 -17.20
CA ALA A 263 15.62 -12.63 -18.18
C ALA A 263 16.97 -13.01 -17.57
N ALA A 264 17.18 -12.65 -16.30
CA ALA A 264 18.37 -12.99 -15.53
C ALA A 264 17.96 -13.30 -14.07
N PRO A 265 17.64 -14.55 -13.73
CA PRO A 265 17.15 -14.92 -12.39
C PRO A 265 18.12 -14.63 -11.23
N THR A 266 19.37 -14.30 -11.52
CA THR A 266 20.38 -13.85 -10.54
C THR A 266 20.29 -12.36 -10.22
N LYS A 267 19.38 -11.61 -10.86
CA LYS A 267 19.18 -10.17 -10.68
C LYS A 267 17.80 -9.90 -10.07
N SER A 268 17.78 -9.18 -8.96
CA SER A 268 16.56 -8.81 -8.25
C SER A 268 16.67 -7.42 -7.61
N ALA A 269 15.52 -6.84 -7.27
CA ALA A 269 15.41 -5.65 -6.45
C ALA A 269 14.50 -5.93 -5.25
N VAL A 270 14.79 -5.30 -4.12
CA VAL A 270 14.09 -5.52 -2.85
C VAL A 270 13.52 -4.20 -2.35
N ALA A 271 12.25 -4.20 -1.95
CA ALA A 271 11.61 -3.10 -1.24
C ALA A 271 11.35 -3.49 0.22
N THR A 272 11.60 -2.55 1.13
CA THR A 272 11.38 -2.74 2.58
C THR A 272 9.98 -2.27 2.97
N VAL A 273 9.20 -3.10 3.63
CA VAL A 273 7.87 -2.76 4.12
C VAL A 273 7.86 -2.79 5.64
N THR A 274 7.62 -1.62 6.26
CA THR A 274 7.40 -1.52 7.69
C THR A 274 5.91 -1.65 7.98
N VAL A 275 5.53 -2.74 8.64
CA VAL A 275 4.17 -2.97 9.08
C VAL A 275 4.02 -2.42 10.48
N GLN A 276 3.19 -1.40 10.63
CA GLN A 276 2.89 -0.85 11.92
C GLN A 276 2.08 -1.87 12.72
N SER A 277 2.58 -2.21 13.91
CA SER A 277 1.80 -2.95 14.90
C SER A 277 0.53 -2.16 15.18
N THR A 278 -0.62 -2.84 15.15
CA THR A 278 -1.82 -2.30 15.77
C THR A 278 -1.47 -2.00 17.23
N PRO A 279 -1.83 -0.80 17.76
CA PRO A 279 -1.73 -0.57 19.19
C PRO A 279 -2.41 -1.74 19.91
N PRO A 280 -1.83 -2.27 21.01
CA PRO A 280 -2.57 -3.20 21.83
C PRO A 280 -3.93 -2.56 22.16
N PRO A 281 -5.04 -3.33 22.16
CA PRO A 281 -6.32 -2.79 22.60
C PRO A 281 -6.11 -2.04 23.92
N PRO A 282 -6.75 -0.86 24.09
CA PRO A 282 -6.58 -0.09 25.32
C PRO A 282 -6.80 -1.03 26.51
N SER A 283 -5.75 -1.20 27.31
CA SER A 283 -5.76 -2.08 28.48
C SER A 283 -6.59 -1.40 29.56
N GLY A 284 -7.90 -1.64 29.56
CA GLY A 284 -8.81 -1.13 30.57
C GLY A 284 -10.24 -1.51 30.25
N LYS A 285 -11.02 -1.85 31.28
CA LYS A 285 -12.48 -1.94 31.15
C LYS A 285 -13.01 -0.56 30.72
N TRP A 286 -14.04 -0.51 29.87
CA TRP A 286 -14.64 0.76 29.47
C TRP A 286 -16.12 0.88 29.84
N VAL A 287 -16.53 2.13 30.03
CA VAL A 287 -17.92 2.57 30.10
C VAL A 287 -18.07 3.70 29.09
N SER A 288 -18.86 3.45 28.05
CA SER A 288 -19.08 4.35 26.92
C SER A 288 -20.53 4.83 26.93
N GLY A 289 -20.76 6.10 27.25
CA GLY A 289 -22.11 6.67 27.28
C GLY A 289 -22.48 7.35 25.97
N TYR A 290 -23.56 6.95 25.30
CA TYR A 290 -24.10 7.73 24.19
C TYR A 290 -24.88 8.94 24.72
N TYR A 291 -24.55 10.12 24.19
CA TYR A 291 -25.26 11.38 24.42
C TYR A 291 -25.84 11.86 23.10
N THR A 292 -27.14 12.14 23.09
CA THR A 292 -27.85 12.56 21.87
C THR A 292 -28.28 14.00 21.94
N GLY A 293 -28.03 14.76 20.87
CA GLY A 293 -28.33 16.20 20.83
C GLY A 293 -29.83 16.48 21.03
N TRP A 294 -30.72 15.66 20.46
CA TRP A 294 -32.17 15.84 20.57
C TRP A 294 -32.72 15.64 22.00
N ASN A 295 -31.98 14.95 22.88
CA ASN A 295 -32.34 14.76 24.29
C ASN A 295 -31.52 15.64 25.25
N SER A 296 -30.88 16.70 24.74
CA SER A 296 -30.04 17.58 25.57
C SER A 296 -30.79 18.28 26.70
N ASP A 297 -32.10 18.51 26.55
CA ASP A 297 -32.93 19.06 27.63
C ASP A 297 -33.16 18.07 28.80
N LEU A 298 -33.12 16.76 28.51
CA LEU A 298 -33.26 15.72 29.55
C LEU A 298 -32.00 15.62 30.42
N TYR A 299 -30.84 15.89 29.85
CA TYR A 299 -29.58 15.88 30.59
C TYR A 299 -28.65 16.96 30.06
N PRO A 300 -28.62 18.15 30.70
CA PRO A 300 -27.81 19.26 30.21
C PRO A 300 -26.33 18.89 30.10
N PRO A 301 -25.63 19.32 29.04
CA PRO A 301 -24.24 18.91 28.79
C PRO A 301 -23.28 19.42 29.87
N GLU A 302 -23.64 20.42 30.66
CA GLU A 302 -22.89 20.93 31.81
C GLU A 302 -23.03 20.04 33.06
N LYS A 303 -24.01 19.13 33.06
CA LYS A 303 -24.38 18.28 34.20
C LYS A 303 -23.95 16.82 34.06
N VAL A 304 -23.47 16.41 32.88
CA VAL A 304 -22.94 15.06 32.65
C VAL A 304 -21.87 14.71 33.70
N ASP A 305 -22.06 13.58 34.39
CA ASP A 305 -21.07 13.04 35.33
C ASP A 305 -20.01 12.19 34.60
N PHE A 306 -18.84 12.78 34.41
CA PHE A 306 -17.69 12.10 33.82
C PHE A 306 -16.97 11.15 34.79
N SER A 307 -17.34 11.12 36.08
CA SER A 307 -16.76 10.18 37.03
C SER A 307 -17.19 8.74 36.73
N ALA A 308 -18.38 8.57 36.16
CA ALA A 308 -18.98 7.29 35.78
C ALA A 308 -18.64 6.80 34.37
N LEU A 309 -17.95 7.60 33.56
CA LEU A 309 -17.65 7.30 32.16
C LEU A 309 -16.15 7.20 31.92
N THR A 310 -15.74 6.31 31.01
CA THR A 310 -14.41 6.38 30.39
C THR A 310 -14.47 7.08 29.04
N HIS A 311 -15.57 6.91 28.30
CA HIS A 311 -15.81 7.54 27.01
C HIS A 311 -17.22 8.17 26.96
N ILE A 312 -17.32 9.32 26.31
CA ILE A 312 -18.59 9.92 25.88
C ILE A 312 -18.68 9.81 24.36
N LEU A 313 -19.74 9.20 23.86
CA LEU A 313 -20.05 9.10 22.43
C LEU A 313 -21.14 10.11 22.11
N VAL A 314 -20.84 11.11 21.29
CA VAL A 314 -21.77 12.23 21.05
C VAL A 314 -22.36 12.13 19.65
N GLY A 315 -23.68 11.98 19.62
CA GLY A 315 -24.46 11.69 18.43
C GLY A 315 -25.41 12.80 17.99
N ARG A 316 -25.66 12.99 16.68
CA ARG A 316 -24.98 12.30 15.57
C ARG A 316 -24.48 13.19 14.46
N VAL A 317 -23.31 12.83 13.96
CA VAL A 317 -22.80 13.28 12.67
C VAL A 317 -23.36 12.34 11.61
N THR A 318 -23.97 12.86 10.55
CA THR A 318 -24.53 12.00 9.49
C THR A 318 -23.70 12.05 8.20
N PRO A 319 -23.49 10.89 7.54
CA PRO A 319 -22.76 10.83 6.27
C PRO A 319 -23.61 11.33 5.11
N ASN A 320 -23.04 12.17 4.24
CA ASN A 320 -23.66 12.49 2.96
C ASN A 320 -23.09 11.59 1.85
N PRO A 321 -23.91 11.17 0.87
CA PRO A 321 -23.45 10.27 -0.21
C PRO A 321 -22.24 10.77 -1.02
N ASP A 322 -21.95 12.07 -1.00
CA ASP A 322 -20.81 12.69 -1.70
C ASP A 322 -19.49 12.68 -0.91
N GLY A 323 -19.46 12.05 0.26
CA GLY A 323 -18.31 11.98 1.16
C GLY A 323 -18.13 13.22 2.05
N THR A 324 -19.13 14.10 2.15
CA THR A 324 -19.18 15.11 3.23
C THR A 324 -19.92 14.58 4.45
N VAL A 325 -19.94 15.36 5.53
CA VAL A 325 -20.67 15.04 6.75
C VAL A 325 -21.50 16.22 7.24
N ASN A 326 -22.67 15.94 7.79
CA ASN A 326 -23.45 16.89 8.56
C ASN A 326 -22.99 16.86 10.02
N THR A 327 -22.60 18.03 10.55
CA THR A 327 -22.08 18.19 11.92
C THR A 327 -23.03 18.95 12.84
N GLN A 328 -24.34 18.88 12.57
CA GLN A 328 -25.36 19.50 13.43
C GLN A 328 -25.66 18.70 14.71
N PHE A 329 -25.20 17.45 14.86
CA PHE A 329 -25.48 16.62 16.03
C PHE A 329 -26.98 16.53 16.37
N ASP A 330 -27.83 16.52 15.33
CA ASP A 330 -29.29 16.49 15.42
C ASP A 330 -29.90 17.47 16.43
N ASN A 331 -29.30 18.65 16.58
CA ASN A 331 -29.80 19.72 17.44
C ASN A 331 -29.39 21.09 16.88
N SER A 332 -30.26 22.10 17.01
CA SER A 332 -29.96 23.47 16.54
C SER A 332 -28.75 24.11 17.23
N ASN A 333 -28.42 23.66 18.45
CA ASN A 333 -27.23 24.04 19.22
C ASN A 333 -26.20 22.90 19.31
N GLY A 334 -26.34 21.85 18.50
CA GLY A 334 -25.52 20.65 18.55
C GLY A 334 -24.01 20.89 18.49
N PRO A 335 -23.49 21.76 17.58
CA PRO A 335 -22.07 22.12 17.55
C PRO A 335 -21.53 22.71 18.86
N ALA A 336 -22.35 23.41 19.66
CA ALA A 336 -21.93 23.95 20.95
C ALA A 336 -21.99 22.88 22.05
N ILE A 337 -23.03 22.04 22.02
CA ILE A 337 -23.17 20.87 22.91
C ILE A 337 -21.96 19.94 22.75
N ALA A 338 -21.60 19.59 21.51
CA ALA A 338 -20.46 18.73 21.21
C ALA A 338 -19.14 19.29 21.77
N ARG A 339 -18.87 20.58 21.58
CA ARG A 339 -17.67 21.24 22.16
C ARG A 339 -17.67 21.26 23.68
N THR A 340 -18.84 21.45 24.28
CA THR A 340 -18.99 21.44 25.74
C THR A 340 -18.65 20.07 26.29
N LEU A 341 -19.18 19.00 25.68
CA LEU A 341 -18.95 17.63 26.11
C LEU A 341 -17.50 17.20 25.91
N SER A 342 -16.87 17.49 24.78
CA SER A 342 -15.45 17.16 24.56
C SER A 342 -14.53 17.87 25.55
N THR A 343 -14.74 19.18 25.74
CA THR A 343 -13.97 19.97 26.71
C THR A 343 -14.08 19.42 28.13
N ARG A 344 -15.30 19.09 28.57
CA ARG A 344 -15.54 18.54 29.93
C ARG A 344 -15.00 17.12 30.07
N ALA A 345 -15.11 16.28 29.04
CA ALA A 345 -14.52 14.95 29.03
C ALA A 345 -13.01 15.02 29.24
N HIS A 346 -12.31 15.87 28.48
CA HIS A 346 -10.87 16.05 28.60
C HIS A 346 -10.46 16.63 29.95
N ALA A 347 -11.21 17.59 30.49
CA ALA A 347 -10.98 18.14 31.82
C ALA A 347 -11.11 17.08 32.93
N ALA A 348 -11.94 16.06 32.72
CA ALA A 348 -12.10 14.92 33.61
C ALA A 348 -11.16 13.73 33.28
N GLY A 349 -10.22 13.89 32.34
CA GLY A 349 -9.31 12.83 31.90
C GLY A 349 -10.01 11.68 31.16
N ARG A 350 -11.17 11.96 30.55
CA ARG A 350 -11.99 11.01 29.76
C ARG A 350 -11.84 11.27 28.27
N LYS A 351 -12.38 10.37 27.47
CA LYS A 351 -12.29 10.40 26.01
C LYS A 351 -13.60 10.80 25.36
N ALA A 352 -13.53 11.60 24.31
CA ALA A 352 -14.69 12.02 23.53
C ALA A 352 -14.65 11.36 22.14
N ILE A 353 -15.74 10.71 21.74
CA ILE A 353 -15.88 9.98 20.48
C ILE A 353 -17.10 10.52 19.72
N ILE A 354 -16.96 10.79 18.42
CA ILE A 354 -18.08 11.22 17.57
C ILE A 354 -18.84 9.97 17.15
N MET A 355 -20.14 9.90 17.46
CA MET A 355 -21.03 8.91 16.86
C MET A 355 -21.42 9.38 15.46
N VAL A 356 -21.10 8.55 14.47
CA VAL A 356 -21.41 8.78 13.06
C VAL A 356 -22.49 7.80 12.64
N GLY A 357 -23.58 8.25 12.02
CA GLY A 357 -24.61 7.36 11.46
C GLY A 357 -25.79 7.08 12.38
N GLY A 358 -26.06 5.82 12.71
CA GLY A 358 -27.29 5.33 13.35
C GLY A 358 -28.38 5.00 12.33
N ALA A 359 -29.48 4.43 12.85
CA ALA A 359 -30.63 4.03 12.03
C ALA A 359 -31.09 5.12 11.05
N GLY A 360 -31.39 4.71 9.82
CA GLY A 360 -31.90 5.59 8.75
C GLY A 360 -30.83 6.24 7.87
N GLU A 361 -29.54 6.00 8.10
CA GLU A 361 -28.44 6.64 7.35
C GLU A 361 -27.78 5.74 6.29
N HIS A 362 -28.38 4.59 5.97
CA HIS A 362 -27.81 3.58 5.06
C HIS A 362 -27.35 4.15 3.72
N ASP A 363 -28.22 4.88 3.01
CA ASP A 363 -27.88 5.49 1.71
C ASP A 363 -26.71 6.48 1.81
N GLY A 364 -26.65 7.24 2.91
CA GLY A 364 -25.56 8.15 3.22
C GLY A 364 -24.22 7.43 3.35
N TRP A 365 -24.22 6.32 4.10
CA TRP A 365 -23.06 5.46 4.26
C TRP A 365 -22.59 4.83 2.95
N VAL A 366 -23.49 4.22 2.18
CA VAL A 366 -23.17 3.55 0.91
C VAL A 366 -22.47 4.52 -0.04
N GLY A 367 -23.02 5.72 -0.20
CA GLY A 367 -22.41 6.74 -1.06
C GLY A 367 -21.07 7.24 -0.54
N ALA A 368 -20.98 7.54 0.76
CA ALA A 368 -19.79 8.13 1.38
C ALA A 368 -18.60 7.15 1.43
N ALA A 369 -18.84 5.88 1.75
CA ALA A 369 -17.81 4.84 1.88
C ALA A 369 -17.35 4.23 0.54
N SER A 370 -18.06 4.54 -0.56
CA SER A 370 -17.74 4.09 -1.91
C SER A 370 -16.31 4.43 -2.33
N ASN A 371 -15.74 3.66 -3.27
CA ASN A 371 -14.39 3.93 -3.81
C ASN A 371 -14.21 5.37 -4.33
N ALA A 372 -15.28 5.98 -4.86
CA ALA A 372 -15.24 7.34 -5.41
C ALA A 372 -15.12 8.41 -4.31
N ASN A 373 -15.79 8.23 -3.17
CA ASN A 373 -15.96 9.27 -2.16
C ASN A 373 -15.18 9.02 -0.86
N ARG A 374 -14.70 7.79 -0.62
CA ARG A 374 -14.07 7.38 0.65
C ARG A 374 -12.94 8.30 1.10
N ALA A 375 -12.06 8.72 0.19
CA ALA A 375 -10.95 9.61 0.55
C ALA A 375 -11.44 10.96 1.09
N ARG A 376 -12.47 11.52 0.47
CA ARG A 376 -13.13 12.75 0.95
C ARG A 376 -13.86 12.50 2.25
N PHE A 377 -14.54 11.37 2.39
CA PHE A 377 -15.27 11.01 3.60
C PHE A 377 -14.35 10.86 4.82
N VAL A 378 -13.23 10.14 4.66
CA VAL A 378 -12.18 10.03 5.69
C VAL A 378 -11.70 11.42 6.11
N GLN A 379 -11.39 12.31 5.15
CA GLN A 379 -10.94 13.66 5.49
C GLN A 379 -12.03 14.48 6.21
N SER A 380 -13.28 14.36 5.78
CA SER A 380 -14.42 15.05 6.39
C SER A 380 -14.62 14.63 7.85
N LEU A 381 -14.50 13.33 8.15
CA LEU A 381 -14.58 12.79 9.50
C LEU A 381 -13.43 13.24 10.39
N LEU A 382 -12.19 13.19 9.89
CA LEU A 382 -11.02 13.68 10.63
C LEU A 382 -11.10 15.19 10.90
N ASN A 383 -11.59 15.96 9.93
CA ASN A 383 -11.83 17.39 10.10
C ASN A 383 -12.90 17.66 11.18
N ALA A 384 -13.96 16.85 11.23
CA ALA A 384 -14.96 16.96 12.29
C ALA A 384 -14.32 16.67 13.67
N MET A 385 -13.52 15.61 13.79
CA MET A 385 -12.79 15.32 15.03
C MET A 385 -11.94 16.51 15.49
N ASP A 386 -11.14 17.07 14.58
CA ASP A 386 -10.24 18.19 14.89
C ASP A 386 -11.02 19.46 15.25
N THR A 387 -12.13 19.74 14.55
CA THR A 387 -12.97 20.93 14.76
C THR A 387 -13.67 20.92 16.11
N PHE A 388 -14.07 19.74 16.59
CA PHE A 388 -14.83 19.58 17.82
C PHE A 388 -13.99 19.10 19.00
N GLY A 389 -12.72 18.74 18.77
CA GLY A 389 -11.79 18.26 19.80
C GLY A 389 -12.08 16.83 20.26
N TYR A 390 -12.31 15.90 19.34
CA TYR A 390 -12.65 14.51 19.65
C TYR A 390 -11.47 13.55 19.43
N ASP A 391 -11.37 12.53 20.29
CA ASP A 391 -10.31 11.52 20.30
C ASP A 391 -10.57 10.36 19.33
N GLY A 392 -11.82 10.20 18.86
CA GLY A 392 -12.18 9.07 18.03
C GLY A 392 -13.52 9.17 17.29
N LEU A 393 -13.83 8.10 16.59
CA LEU A 393 -15.07 7.89 15.85
C LEU A 393 -15.73 6.57 16.27
N ASP A 394 -17.04 6.60 16.38
CA ASP A 394 -17.90 5.43 16.49
C ASP A 394 -18.68 5.27 15.18
N ILE A 395 -18.44 4.17 14.46
CA ILE A 395 -18.95 3.91 13.12
C ILE A 395 -20.26 3.14 13.26
N ASP A 396 -21.35 3.87 13.45
CA ASP A 396 -22.67 3.32 13.64
C ASP A 396 -23.41 3.18 12.29
N TRP A 397 -23.08 2.13 11.54
CA TRP A 397 -23.73 1.84 10.26
C TRP A 397 -24.84 0.82 10.45
N GLU A 398 -26.09 1.26 10.34
CA GLU A 398 -27.27 0.42 10.55
C GLU A 398 -28.29 0.48 9.38
N PRO A 399 -28.64 -0.67 8.77
CA PRO A 399 -27.98 -1.98 8.88
C PRO A 399 -26.67 -2.04 8.08
N VAL A 400 -25.78 -2.98 8.39
CA VAL A 400 -24.69 -3.38 7.48
C VAL A 400 -25.16 -4.55 6.62
N GLU A 401 -25.41 -4.31 5.34
CA GLU A 401 -25.81 -5.36 4.42
C GLU A 401 -24.59 -6.11 3.85
N GLN A 402 -24.83 -7.28 3.26
CA GLN A 402 -23.76 -8.08 2.65
C GLN A 402 -22.98 -7.31 1.58
N ALA A 403 -23.64 -6.41 0.83
CA ALA A 403 -23.03 -5.59 -0.20
C ALA A 403 -22.13 -4.47 0.37
N ASP A 404 -22.38 -4.05 1.61
CA ASP A 404 -21.69 -2.92 2.25
C ASP A 404 -20.32 -3.31 2.82
N LYS A 405 -20.18 -4.58 3.18
CA LYS A 405 -19.02 -5.16 3.85
C LYS A 405 -17.66 -4.75 3.23
N PRO A 406 -17.43 -4.88 1.91
CA PRO A 406 -16.18 -4.43 1.31
C PRO A 406 -15.91 -2.93 1.48
N ALA A 407 -16.93 -2.09 1.38
CA ALA A 407 -16.80 -0.64 1.54
C ALA A 407 -16.55 -0.26 3.00
N LEU A 408 -17.25 -0.90 3.95
CA LEU A 408 -17.04 -0.75 5.38
C LEU A 408 -15.61 -1.11 5.79
N LEU A 409 -15.12 -2.31 5.41
CA LEU A 409 -13.75 -2.73 5.73
C LEU A 409 -12.72 -1.73 5.18
N ALA A 410 -12.89 -1.31 3.93
CA ALA A 410 -11.98 -0.37 3.31
C ALA A 410 -12.03 1.04 3.94
N LEU A 411 -13.20 1.47 4.42
CA LEU A 411 -13.35 2.69 5.20
C LEU A 411 -12.63 2.60 6.54
N ILE A 412 -12.87 1.53 7.32
CA ILE A 412 -12.23 1.30 8.62
C ILE A 412 -10.70 1.25 8.49
N GLN A 413 -10.19 0.55 7.46
CA GLN A 413 -8.76 0.52 7.14
C GLN A 413 -8.21 1.91 6.80
N ALA A 414 -8.91 2.68 5.96
CA ALA A 414 -8.48 4.01 5.57
C ALA A 414 -8.47 4.99 6.75
N LEU A 415 -9.49 4.93 7.62
CA LEU A 415 -9.57 5.69 8.86
C LEU A 415 -8.39 5.37 9.77
N ARG A 416 -8.15 4.10 10.09
CA ARG A 416 -7.03 3.67 10.94
C ARG A 416 -5.67 4.06 10.35
N ALA A 417 -5.49 3.92 9.04
CA ALA A 417 -4.26 4.33 8.36
C ALA A 417 -4.02 5.85 8.44
N ALA A 418 -5.07 6.65 8.27
CA ALA A 418 -4.97 8.11 8.29
C ALA A 418 -4.71 8.68 9.69
N ARG A 419 -5.20 8.03 10.76
CA ARG A 419 -4.95 8.42 12.15
C ARG A 419 -4.76 7.21 13.06
N PRO A 420 -3.55 6.61 13.11
CA PRO A 420 -3.30 5.35 13.82
C PRO A 420 -3.65 5.35 15.31
N GLN A 421 -3.57 6.52 15.96
CA GLN A 421 -3.75 6.69 17.41
C GLN A 421 -5.17 7.10 17.83
N MET A 422 -6.11 7.29 16.89
CA MET A 422 -7.49 7.61 17.29
C MET A 422 -8.19 6.41 17.90
N LEU A 423 -9.24 6.66 18.69
CA LEU A 423 -10.19 5.60 19.04
C LEU A 423 -11.12 5.36 17.84
N LEU A 424 -11.32 4.09 17.50
CA LEU A 424 -12.25 3.68 16.46
C LEU A 424 -13.11 2.54 16.99
N THR A 425 -14.40 2.81 17.17
CA THR A 425 -15.36 1.87 17.75
C THR A 425 -16.49 1.60 16.76
N MET A 426 -17.21 0.51 16.98
CA MET A 426 -18.37 0.17 16.16
C MET A 426 -19.41 -0.57 17.03
N PRO A 427 -20.67 -0.12 17.07
CA PRO A 427 -21.75 -0.93 17.60
C PRO A 427 -22.08 -2.07 16.62
N ILE A 428 -22.52 -3.20 17.17
CA ILE A 428 -22.96 -4.39 16.42
C ILE A 428 -24.28 -4.91 16.99
N GLY A 429 -25.07 -5.59 16.16
CA GLY A 429 -26.39 -6.08 16.55
C GLY A 429 -26.34 -7.15 17.64
N TRP A 430 -27.41 -7.26 18.44
CA TRP A 430 -27.65 -8.42 19.28
C TRP A 430 -27.97 -9.65 18.41
N VAL A 431 -27.87 -10.84 19.00
CA VAL A 431 -27.99 -12.11 18.25
C VAL A 431 -29.13 -12.94 18.80
N ASN A 432 -30.01 -13.35 17.89
CA ASN A 432 -31.04 -14.33 18.14
C ASN A 432 -30.41 -15.73 18.26
N SER A 433 -30.52 -16.39 19.42
CA SER A 433 -29.91 -17.69 19.65
C SER A 433 -30.50 -18.83 18.81
N ASN A 434 -31.65 -18.62 18.14
CA ASN A 434 -32.18 -19.55 17.16
C ASN A 434 -31.46 -19.44 15.79
N PHE A 435 -30.76 -18.32 15.54
CA PHE A 435 -29.99 -18.05 14.32
C PHE A 435 -28.58 -17.54 14.70
N PRO A 436 -27.76 -18.37 15.37
CA PRO A 436 -26.43 -17.96 15.82
C PRO A 436 -25.51 -17.51 14.67
N GLU A 437 -25.81 -17.87 13.42
CA GLU A 437 -25.14 -17.41 12.20
C GLU A 437 -25.28 -15.90 11.92
N ASP A 438 -26.25 -15.23 12.55
CA ASP A 438 -26.39 -13.76 12.46
C ASP A 438 -25.17 -13.03 13.05
N ALA A 439 -24.44 -13.70 13.96
CA ALA A 439 -23.11 -13.27 14.39
C ALA A 439 -22.07 -13.61 13.29
N ASP A 440 -22.11 -12.86 12.19
CA ASP A 440 -21.30 -13.17 11.01
C ASP A 440 -19.77 -13.09 11.32
N PRO A 441 -19.01 -14.20 11.16
CA PRO A 441 -17.56 -14.22 11.34
C PRO A 441 -16.78 -13.24 10.47
N TRP A 442 -17.39 -12.72 9.40
CA TRP A 442 -16.79 -11.67 8.57
C TRP A 442 -16.40 -10.42 9.38
N PHE A 443 -17.12 -10.08 10.45
CA PHE A 443 -16.79 -8.94 11.31
C PHE A 443 -15.42 -9.08 11.99
N ASN A 444 -14.88 -10.30 12.10
CA ASN A 444 -13.52 -10.52 12.58
C ASN A 444 -12.46 -9.81 11.72
N ASN A 445 -12.74 -9.51 10.44
CA ASN A 445 -11.84 -8.72 9.59
C ASN A 445 -11.68 -7.26 10.07
N LEU A 446 -12.62 -6.74 10.86
CA LEU A 446 -12.57 -5.38 11.42
C LEU A 446 -11.77 -5.32 12.73
N VAL A 447 -11.66 -6.45 13.44
CA VAL A 447 -11.02 -6.56 14.77
C VAL A 447 -9.61 -5.97 14.83
N PRO A 448 -8.72 -6.11 13.83
CA PRO A 448 -7.39 -5.49 13.88
C PRO A 448 -7.43 -3.95 13.94
N TYR A 449 -8.49 -3.34 13.43
CA TYR A 449 -8.57 -1.89 13.23
C TYR A 449 -9.45 -1.17 14.25
N LEU A 450 -10.33 -1.89 14.94
CA LEU A 450 -11.26 -1.36 15.94
C LEU A 450 -10.72 -1.54 17.36
N ASP A 451 -10.94 -0.56 18.22
CA ASP A 451 -10.61 -0.60 19.65
C ASP A 451 -11.70 -1.31 20.46
N GLN A 452 -12.97 -1.07 20.11
CA GLN A 452 -14.14 -1.65 20.77
C GLN A 452 -15.18 -2.06 19.73
N MET A 453 -15.85 -3.17 19.99
CA MET A 453 -17.05 -3.62 19.29
C MET A 453 -18.15 -3.84 20.32
N ASN A 454 -19.22 -3.06 20.23
CA ASN A 454 -20.19 -2.96 21.31
C ASN A 454 -21.55 -3.52 20.88
N VAL A 455 -22.04 -4.55 21.55
CA VAL A 455 -23.32 -5.19 21.22
C VAL A 455 -24.45 -4.29 21.70
N MET A 456 -25.34 -3.91 20.79
CA MET A 456 -26.57 -3.17 21.09
C MET A 456 -27.62 -4.09 21.71
N SER A 457 -27.33 -4.57 22.93
CA SER A 457 -28.12 -5.61 23.61
C SER A 457 -29.29 -5.03 24.42
N TYR A 458 -30.19 -4.36 23.70
CA TYR A 458 -31.45 -3.79 24.18
C TYR A 458 -32.54 -3.98 23.11
N GLU A 459 -33.80 -3.84 23.51
CA GLU A 459 -34.99 -4.14 22.69
C GLU A 459 -34.96 -5.55 22.06
N MET A 460 -34.44 -6.52 22.81
CA MET A 460 -34.15 -7.87 22.33
C MET A 460 -35.39 -8.77 22.32
N THR A 461 -36.51 -8.30 21.78
CA THR A 461 -37.79 -9.03 21.75
C THR A 461 -38.54 -8.73 20.45
N GLY A 462 -39.32 -9.69 19.94
CA GLY A 462 -40.20 -9.44 18.80
C GLY A 462 -41.32 -10.50 18.68
N PRO A 463 -42.43 -10.17 17.99
CA PRO A 463 -43.64 -10.99 17.90
C PRO A 463 -43.50 -12.14 16.88
N TRP A 464 -42.33 -12.76 16.81
CA TRP A 464 -42.08 -13.84 15.87
C TRP A 464 -42.79 -15.13 16.30
N GLY A 465 -43.11 -15.99 15.33
CA GLY A 465 -43.90 -17.20 15.58
C GLY A 465 -43.30 -18.08 16.68
N GLY A 466 -44.09 -18.32 17.74
CA GLY A 466 -43.69 -19.13 18.89
C GLY A 466 -42.97 -18.35 19.99
N TRP A 467 -42.71 -17.05 19.81
CA TRP A 467 -42.06 -16.25 20.84
C TRP A 467 -43.04 -15.86 21.96
N LEU A 468 -42.49 -15.76 23.15
CA LEU A 468 -43.14 -15.18 24.32
C LEU A 468 -42.58 -13.78 24.57
N SER A 469 -43.38 -12.95 25.23
CA SER A 469 -42.98 -11.64 25.72
C SER A 469 -41.72 -11.76 26.55
N TRP A 470 -40.78 -10.85 26.30
CA TRP A 470 -39.45 -10.92 26.89
C TRP A 470 -38.96 -9.55 27.34
N TYR A 471 -37.93 -9.55 28.18
CA TYR A 471 -37.33 -8.32 28.68
C TYR A 471 -36.61 -7.58 27.57
N THR A 472 -36.54 -6.24 27.69
CA THR A 472 -35.79 -5.43 26.73
C THR A 472 -34.32 -5.83 26.65
N SER A 473 -33.72 -6.26 27.76
CA SER A 473 -32.27 -6.47 27.89
C SER A 473 -31.91 -7.58 28.90
N ALA A 474 -32.62 -8.71 28.88
CA ALA A 474 -32.34 -9.85 29.77
C ALA A 474 -30.86 -10.26 29.74
N LEU A 475 -30.21 -10.39 30.90
CA LEU A 475 -28.81 -10.79 30.94
C LEU A 475 -28.65 -12.28 30.58
N THR A 476 -29.51 -13.14 31.12
CA THR A 476 -29.53 -14.60 30.89
C THR A 476 -30.94 -15.09 30.55
N GLY A 477 -31.10 -16.41 30.39
CA GLY A 477 -32.41 -17.03 30.24
C GLY A 477 -32.91 -17.16 28.81
N ALA A 478 -32.06 -16.98 27.78
CA ALA A 478 -32.47 -17.25 26.41
C ALA A 478 -32.94 -18.70 26.20
N SER A 479 -34.00 -18.91 25.43
CA SER A 479 -34.55 -20.24 25.07
C SER A 479 -35.14 -20.24 23.66
N GLY A 480 -35.60 -21.38 23.14
CA GLY A 480 -36.25 -21.41 21.81
C GLY A 480 -37.47 -20.51 21.66
N TYR A 481 -38.14 -20.13 22.76
CA TYR A 481 -39.35 -19.30 22.79
C TYR A 481 -39.09 -17.84 23.20
N HIS A 482 -37.87 -17.53 23.64
CA HIS A 482 -37.41 -16.18 23.92
C HIS A 482 -35.88 -16.19 23.70
N PRO A 483 -35.45 -16.30 22.44
CA PRO A 483 -34.09 -16.70 22.07
C PRO A 483 -33.11 -15.53 22.12
N THR A 484 -33.19 -14.73 23.16
CA THR A 484 -32.38 -13.53 23.30
C THR A 484 -31.93 -13.33 24.74
N SER A 485 -30.64 -13.02 24.89
CA SER A 485 -30.05 -12.53 26.13
C SER A 485 -28.75 -11.80 25.81
N VAL A 486 -28.31 -10.91 26.70
CA VAL A 486 -27.00 -10.24 26.61
C VAL A 486 -25.90 -11.30 26.56
N ALA A 487 -25.95 -12.30 27.46
CA ALA A 487 -24.94 -13.36 27.53
C ALA A 487 -24.87 -14.22 26.25
N SER A 488 -26.01 -14.58 25.66
CA SER A 488 -26.03 -15.36 24.41
C SER A 488 -25.49 -14.56 23.23
N SER A 489 -25.81 -13.26 23.16
CA SER A 489 -25.32 -12.38 22.08
C SER A 489 -23.82 -12.17 22.16
N LEU A 490 -23.29 -11.87 23.35
CA LEU A 490 -21.85 -11.74 23.56
C LEU A 490 -21.11 -13.06 23.29
N SER A 491 -21.71 -14.20 23.62
CA SER A 491 -21.13 -15.52 23.33
C SER A 491 -21.10 -15.82 21.83
N ALA A 492 -22.16 -15.46 21.10
CA ALA A 492 -22.21 -15.65 19.65
C ALA A 492 -21.11 -14.83 18.94
N TRP A 493 -20.95 -13.54 19.28
CA TRP A 493 -19.88 -12.71 18.72
C TRP A 493 -18.48 -13.17 19.11
N ALA A 494 -18.29 -13.67 20.33
CA ALA A 494 -17.02 -14.27 20.73
C ALA A 494 -16.70 -15.53 19.92
N ASN A 495 -17.71 -16.38 19.68
CA ASN A 495 -17.57 -17.58 18.84
C ASN A 495 -17.34 -17.24 17.35
N ALA A 496 -17.83 -16.08 16.89
CA ALA A 496 -17.55 -15.53 15.57
C ALA A 496 -16.11 -14.99 15.40
N GLY A 497 -15.32 -15.00 16.48
CA GLY A 497 -13.89 -14.66 16.46
C GLY A 497 -13.53 -13.32 17.07
N ILE A 498 -14.52 -12.54 17.54
CA ILE A 498 -14.23 -11.25 18.19
C ILE A 498 -13.69 -11.50 19.61
N PRO A 499 -12.49 -10.98 19.96
CA PRO A 499 -11.95 -11.16 21.30
C PRO A 499 -12.89 -10.59 22.37
N LYS A 500 -13.15 -11.35 23.45
CA LYS A 500 -13.99 -10.87 24.58
C LYS A 500 -13.52 -9.53 25.14
N SER A 501 -12.21 -9.31 25.19
CA SER A 501 -11.61 -8.04 25.64
C SER A 501 -11.92 -6.84 24.74
N LYS A 502 -12.48 -7.05 23.54
CA LYS A 502 -12.97 -6.01 22.62
C LYS A 502 -14.49 -5.97 22.52
N LEU A 503 -15.21 -6.88 23.19
CA LEU A 503 -16.67 -6.91 23.21
C LEU A 503 -17.23 -6.18 24.43
N GLY A 504 -18.15 -5.25 24.18
CA GLY A 504 -18.95 -4.59 25.20
C GLY A 504 -20.43 -4.94 25.09
N MET A 505 -21.17 -4.87 26.21
CA MET A 505 -22.64 -5.01 26.22
C MET A 505 -23.36 -3.67 26.23
N GLY A 506 -24.60 -3.64 25.74
CA GLY A 506 -25.49 -2.51 25.81
C GLY A 506 -26.35 -2.49 27.08
N ILE A 507 -26.48 -1.31 27.68
CA ILE A 507 -27.37 -1.02 28.81
C ILE A 507 -28.38 0.06 28.38
N PRO A 508 -29.68 -0.25 28.29
CA PRO A 508 -30.70 0.74 28.01
C PRO A 508 -31.02 1.56 29.26
N PHE A 509 -31.00 2.90 29.14
CA PHE A 509 -31.47 3.83 30.19
C PHE A 509 -32.94 4.22 30.00
N TYR A 510 -33.68 3.36 29.31
CA TYR A 510 -35.11 3.43 29.03
C TYR A 510 -35.70 2.02 29.19
N GLY A 511 -37.02 1.89 29.06
CA GLY A 511 -37.71 0.61 29.14
C GLY A 511 -38.69 0.41 27.98
N MET A 512 -39.20 -0.81 27.84
CA MET A 512 -40.26 -1.15 26.89
C MET A 512 -41.58 -1.34 27.63
N ALA A 513 -42.61 -0.61 27.20
CA ALA A 513 -43.93 -0.61 27.83
C ALA A 513 -44.98 -1.32 26.99
N TRP A 514 -45.87 -2.04 27.69
CA TRP A 514 -46.86 -2.93 27.08
C TRP A 514 -48.24 -2.74 27.71
N ARG A 515 -49.29 -2.92 26.90
CA ARG A 515 -50.70 -2.82 27.33
C ARG A 515 -51.24 -4.12 27.91
N ASN A 516 -51.68 -5.04 27.07
CA ASN A 516 -52.35 -6.27 27.54
C ASN A 516 -51.38 -7.37 27.95
N ILE A 517 -50.12 -7.28 27.54
CA ILE A 517 -49.05 -8.11 28.09
C ILE A 517 -48.74 -7.60 29.51
N THR A 518 -48.83 -8.50 30.49
CA THR A 518 -48.73 -8.17 31.93
C THR A 518 -47.43 -8.65 32.56
N GLY A 519 -46.53 -9.23 31.78
CA GLY A 519 -45.26 -9.76 32.24
C GLY A 519 -44.52 -10.55 31.17
N PRO A 520 -43.35 -11.12 31.54
CA PRO A 520 -42.61 -12.05 30.69
C PRO A 520 -43.39 -13.36 30.45
N TYR A 521 -42.94 -14.15 29.47
CA TYR A 521 -43.45 -15.50 29.18
C TYR A 521 -44.90 -15.56 28.69
N GLN A 522 -45.43 -14.49 28.09
CA GLN A 522 -46.79 -14.45 27.53
C GLN A 522 -46.76 -14.47 26.00
N PRO A 523 -47.64 -15.24 25.33
CA PRO A 523 -47.67 -15.25 23.87
C PRO A 523 -48.13 -13.89 23.32
N TYR A 524 -47.51 -13.45 22.23
CA TYR A 524 -47.94 -12.29 21.45
C TYR A 524 -47.51 -12.47 19.99
N THR A 525 -48.34 -12.01 19.06
CA THR A 525 -48.19 -12.34 17.62
C THR A 525 -48.01 -11.12 16.73
N ASP A 526 -48.13 -9.92 17.30
CA ASP A 526 -47.86 -8.66 16.63
C ASP A 526 -47.48 -7.57 17.65
N TRP A 527 -47.26 -6.35 17.17
CA TRP A 527 -46.89 -5.19 17.99
C TRP A 527 -48.11 -4.41 18.53
N SER A 528 -49.33 -4.95 18.48
CA SER A 528 -50.54 -4.21 18.91
C SER A 528 -50.54 -3.84 20.40
N ASP A 529 -49.87 -4.65 21.23
CA ASP A 529 -49.71 -4.42 22.66
C ASP A 529 -48.51 -3.54 23.03
N TYR A 530 -47.62 -3.26 22.09
CA TYR A 530 -46.48 -2.37 22.32
C TYR A 530 -46.95 -0.91 22.40
N VAL A 531 -46.47 -0.20 23.43
CA VAL A 531 -46.83 1.20 23.67
C VAL A 531 -45.70 2.15 23.29
N GLY A 532 -44.48 1.80 23.67
CA GLY A 532 -43.32 2.64 23.42
C GLY A 532 -42.07 2.13 24.13
N SER A 533 -40.93 2.68 23.73
CA SER A 533 -39.62 2.36 24.28
C SER A 533 -38.71 3.59 24.37
N ASP A 534 -37.58 3.59 23.64
CA ASP A 534 -36.61 4.67 23.52
C ASP A 534 -37.31 6.01 23.27
N ASN A 535 -36.84 7.05 23.94
CA ASN A 535 -37.39 8.41 24.01
C ASN A 535 -38.81 8.53 24.62
N SER A 536 -39.55 7.43 24.79
CA SER A 536 -40.95 7.45 25.26
C SER A 536 -41.10 6.98 26.71
N PHE A 537 -40.23 6.08 27.16
CA PHE A 537 -40.18 5.51 28.51
C PHE A 537 -38.78 5.67 29.10
N THR A 538 -38.37 6.91 29.29
CA THR A 538 -37.13 7.28 29.98
C THR A 538 -37.14 6.77 31.42
N TYR A 539 -35.97 6.61 32.03
CA TYR A 539 -35.89 6.12 33.41
C TYR A 539 -36.65 7.01 34.41
N SER A 540 -36.59 8.33 34.22
CA SER A 540 -37.36 9.29 35.05
C SER A 540 -38.87 9.02 35.00
N LYS A 541 -39.42 8.78 33.80
CA LYS A 541 -40.83 8.43 33.63
C LYS A 541 -41.15 7.08 34.26
N ILE A 542 -40.28 6.08 34.10
CA ILE A 542 -40.46 4.76 34.70
C ILE A 542 -40.51 4.86 36.22
N LEU A 543 -39.63 5.65 36.84
CA LEU A 543 -39.66 5.89 38.30
C LEU A 543 -40.97 6.55 38.74
N GLN A 544 -41.44 7.56 37.99
CA GLN A 544 -42.71 8.22 38.28
C GLN A 544 -43.88 7.24 38.24
N LEU A 545 -43.98 6.43 37.18
CA LEU A 545 -45.05 5.46 37.03
C LEU A 545 -44.96 4.35 38.09
N SER A 546 -43.76 3.88 38.39
CA SER A 546 -43.51 2.80 39.35
C SER A 546 -43.99 3.11 40.77
N ALA A 547 -44.28 4.38 41.11
CA ALA A 547 -44.88 4.77 42.38
C ALA A 547 -46.26 4.12 42.63
N THR A 548 -46.97 3.71 41.57
CA THR A 548 -48.25 2.98 41.65
C THR A 548 -48.16 1.55 41.14
N GLY A 549 -46.95 1.08 40.83
CA GLY A 549 -46.68 -0.25 40.31
C GLY A 549 -46.09 -1.19 41.35
N VAL A 550 -45.85 -2.44 40.92
CA VAL A 550 -45.13 -3.45 41.70
C VAL A 550 -43.84 -3.78 40.96
N TYR A 551 -42.70 -3.53 41.61
CA TYR A 551 -41.40 -3.93 41.12
C TYR A 551 -41.23 -5.46 41.20
N HIS A 552 -40.63 -6.04 40.17
CA HIS A 552 -40.29 -7.45 40.12
C HIS A 552 -38.86 -7.65 39.63
N TRP A 553 -38.28 -8.75 40.11
CA TRP A 553 -36.98 -9.23 39.72
C TRP A 553 -37.12 -10.69 39.26
N ASP A 554 -36.68 -10.98 38.05
CA ASP A 554 -36.56 -12.35 37.54
C ASP A 554 -35.12 -12.84 37.74
N GLU A 555 -34.97 -13.77 38.67
CA GLU A 555 -33.68 -14.34 39.05
C GLU A 555 -33.02 -15.14 37.91
N ALA A 556 -33.80 -15.78 37.04
CA ALA A 556 -33.28 -16.59 35.95
C ALA A 556 -32.81 -15.71 34.78
N ALA A 557 -33.54 -14.64 34.49
CA ALA A 557 -33.18 -13.67 33.46
C ALA A 557 -32.18 -12.61 33.95
N GLN A 558 -32.04 -12.45 35.27
CA GLN A 558 -31.34 -11.34 35.94
C GLN A 558 -31.84 -9.99 35.38
N ALA A 559 -33.17 -9.84 35.33
CA ALA A 559 -33.85 -8.72 34.69
C ALA A 559 -34.93 -8.12 35.59
N SER A 560 -35.11 -6.81 35.50
CA SER A 560 -36.14 -6.07 36.24
C SER A 560 -37.31 -5.64 35.37
N TYR A 561 -38.46 -5.51 36.02
CA TYR A 561 -39.66 -4.96 35.41
C TYR A 561 -40.60 -4.42 36.48
N VAL A 562 -41.60 -3.66 36.04
CA VAL A 562 -42.70 -3.19 36.87
C VAL A 562 -44.03 -3.59 36.24
N THR A 563 -44.99 -4.00 37.05
CA THR A 563 -46.37 -4.30 36.62
C THR A 563 -47.37 -3.37 37.28
N PHE A 564 -48.49 -3.12 36.62
CA PHE A 564 -49.55 -2.25 37.11
C PHE A 564 -50.90 -2.99 37.13
N GLU A 565 -51.50 -3.10 38.32
CA GLU A 565 -52.84 -3.66 38.46
C GLU A 565 -53.87 -2.77 37.73
N VAL A 566 -53.80 -1.47 38.02
CA VAL A 566 -54.52 -0.40 37.30
C VAL A 566 -53.61 0.14 36.19
N PRO A 567 -54.02 0.08 34.91
CA PRO A 567 -53.20 0.58 33.82
C PRO A 567 -52.77 2.04 33.97
N VAL A 568 -51.53 2.33 33.64
CA VAL A 568 -50.94 3.68 33.63
C VAL A 568 -50.74 4.17 32.20
N GLU A 569 -50.30 5.42 32.01
CA GLU A 569 -50.02 6.04 30.69
C GLU A 569 -51.20 5.89 29.70
N ASP A 570 -52.04 6.93 29.64
CA ASP A 570 -53.31 6.95 28.89
C ASP A 570 -54.26 5.79 29.25
N GLY A 571 -54.08 5.20 30.43
CA GLY A 571 -54.90 4.10 30.94
C GLY A 571 -54.68 2.78 30.20
N THR A 572 -53.48 2.57 29.62
CA THR A 572 -53.23 1.39 28.78
C THR A 572 -52.07 0.50 29.24
N VAL A 573 -50.98 1.05 29.78
CA VAL A 573 -49.76 0.31 30.12
C VAL A 573 -49.95 -0.51 31.39
N ARG A 574 -49.60 -1.81 31.34
CA ARG A 574 -49.64 -2.73 32.49
C ARG A 574 -48.32 -3.40 32.81
N TRP A 575 -47.34 -3.32 31.93
CA TRP A 575 -46.01 -3.90 32.14
C TRP A 575 -44.94 -3.02 31.49
N ILE A 576 -43.85 -2.76 32.22
CA ILE A 576 -42.66 -2.10 31.68
C ILE A 576 -41.43 -2.92 32.06
N SER A 577 -40.68 -3.41 31.07
CA SER A 577 -39.36 -4.01 31.26
C SER A 577 -38.27 -2.96 31.10
N TYR A 578 -37.30 -2.91 32.01
CA TYR A 578 -36.21 -1.93 32.01
C TYR A 578 -35.02 -2.43 32.84
N ASP A 579 -33.86 -1.79 32.69
CA ASP A 579 -32.70 -2.03 33.56
C ASP A 579 -32.76 -1.14 34.82
N SER A 580 -32.94 -1.78 35.97
CA SER A 580 -32.78 -1.16 37.28
C SER A 580 -31.31 -1.19 37.74
N PRO A 581 -30.92 -0.45 38.80
CA PRO A 581 -29.59 -0.57 39.39
C PRO A 581 -29.17 -2.02 39.72
N GLN A 582 -30.13 -2.87 40.12
CA GLN A 582 -29.88 -4.29 40.37
C GLN A 582 -29.52 -5.06 39.08
N ALA A 583 -30.21 -4.78 37.96
CA ALA A 583 -29.88 -5.38 36.67
C ALA A 583 -28.50 -4.93 36.17
N ILE A 584 -28.17 -3.65 36.35
CA ILE A 584 -26.86 -3.08 35.99
C ILE A 584 -25.73 -3.72 36.82
N ALA A 585 -25.95 -3.92 38.12
CA ALA A 585 -24.99 -4.60 38.99
C ALA A 585 -24.73 -6.05 38.52
N ALA A 586 -25.78 -6.81 38.19
CA ALA A 586 -25.65 -8.16 37.65
C ALA A 586 -24.87 -8.19 36.32
N LYS A 587 -25.12 -7.22 35.43
CA LYS A 587 -24.42 -7.04 34.16
C LYS A 587 -22.93 -6.69 34.32
N GLY A 588 -22.61 -5.83 35.29
CA GLY A 588 -21.23 -5.50 35.65
C GLY A 588 -20.47 -6.72 36.17
N ALA A 589 -21.06 -7.46 37.11
CA ALA A 589 -20.49 -8.70 37.65
C ALA A 589 -20.22 -9.72 36.52
N PHE A 590 -21.21 -9.95 35.65
CA PHE A 590 -21.05 -10.84 34.49
C PHE A 590 -19.90 -10.40 33.57
N THR A 591 -19.78 -9.10 33.30
CA THR A 591 -18.70 -8.53 32.45
C THR A 591 -17.32 -8.82 33.03
N HIS A 592 -17.16 -8.67 34.34
CA HIS A 592 -15.90 -8.94 35.04
C HIS A 592 -15.59 -10.43 35.04
N ASP A 593 -16.53 -11.26 35.47
CA ASP A 593 -16.36 -12.71 35.64
C ASP A 593 -16.07 -13.43 34.32
N ASN A 594 -16.57 -12.89 33.19
CA ASN A 594 -16.42 -13.51 31.88
C ASN A 594 -15.35 -12.87 31.00
N GLY A 595 -14.63 -11.86 31.49
CA GLY A 595 -13.52 -11.22 30.77
C GLY A 595 -13.94 -10.36 29.58
N TYR A 596 -15.17 -9.84 29.57
CA TYR A 596 -15.64 -8.91 28.53
C TYR A 596 -15.05 -7.52 28.72
N GLY A 597 -14.93 -6.76 27.63
CA GLY A 597 -14.17 -5.51 27.63
C GLY A 597 -14.87 -4.33 28.31
N GLY A 598 -16.20 -4.23 28.25
CA GLY A 598 -16.90 -3.10 28.87
C GLY A 598 -18.38 -3.01 28.54
N THR A 599 -18.91 -1.79 28.52
CA THR A 599 -20.31 -1.51 28.20
C THR A 599 -20.50 -0.22 27.40
N ILE A 600 -21.54 -0.20 26.56
CA ILE A 600 -22.15 1.02 26.03
C ILE A 600 -23.51 1.27 26.70
N ILE A 601 -23.90 2.55 26.79
CA ILE A 601 -25.17 2.98 27.37
C ILE A 601 -25.99 3.74 26.32
N TRP A 602 -27.22 3.31 26.06
CA TRP A 602 -28.18 4.02 25.20
C TRP A 602 -29.39 4.50 26.02
N THR A 603 -29.62 5.80 26.22
CA THR A 603 -28.63 6.90 26.18
C THR A 603 -28.53 7.53 27.56
N ILE A 604 -27.40 8.13 27.90
CA ILE A 604 -27.20 8.70 29.24
C ILE A 604 -28.20 9.83 29.53
N ASN A 605 -28.72 10.49 28.49
CA ASN A 605 -29.76 11.51 28.61
C ASN A 605 -31.02 10.97 29.30
N GLN A 606 -31.43 9.74 28.97
CA GLN A 606 -32.67 9.15 29.44
C GLN A 606 -32.60 8.59 30.87
N GLY A 607 -31.38 8.42 31.40
CA GLY A 607 -31.15 8.03 32.79
C GLY A 607 -31.23 9.20 33.77
N CYS A 608 -31.12 10.44 33.29
CA CYS A 608 -31.17 11.63 34.12
C CYS A 608 -32.57 11.82 34.71
N THR A 609 -32.65 11.87 36.04
CA THR A 609 -33.91 12.04 36.79
C THR A 609 -34.14 13.47 37.24
N ASP A 610 -33.09 14.29 37.31
CA ASP A 610 -33.19 15.71 37.63
C ASP A 610 -32.16 16.53 36.82
N PRO A 611 -32.60 17.22 35.75
CA PRO A 611 -31.74 18.06 34.91
C PRO A 611 -31.07 19.22 35.66
N GLN A 612 -31.62 19.69 36.78
CA GLN A 612 -31.07 20.83 37.52
C GLN A 612 -29.82 20.42 38.31
N THR A 613 -29.87 19.25 38.93
CA THR A 613 -28.76 18.69 39.71
C THR A 613 -27.84 17.82 38.86
N GLY A 614 -28.36 17.22 37.79
CA GLY A 614 -27.66 16.22 36.98
C GLY A 614 -27.78 14.80 37.54
N ALA A 615 -28.70 14.55 38.49
CA ALA A 615 -28.85 13.26 39.13
C ALA A 615 -29.19 12.18 38.08
N ASN A 616 -28.40 11.11 38.06
CA ASN A 616 -28.54 10.02 37.11
C ASN A 616 -28.26 8.67 37.81
N PRO A 617 -29.24 8.10 38.52
CA PRO A 617 -29.03 6.91 39.37
C PRO A 617 -28.60 5.66 38.58
N LEU A 618 -28.97 5.54 37.31
CA LEU A 618 -28.49 4.43 36.48
C LEU A 618 -27.01 4.61 36.12
N LEU A 619 -26.57 5.85 35.90
CA LEU A 619 -25.15 6.14 35.67
C LEU A 619 -24.31 5.90 36.93
N ASP A 620 -24.84 6.22 38.11
CA ASP A 620 -24.24 5.86 39.40
C ASP A 620 -24.10 4.33 39.54
N ALA A 621 -25.16 3.58 39.20
CA ALA A 621 -25.11 2.12 39.22
C ALA A 621 -24.08 1.54 38.23
N VAL A 622 -23.93 2.13 37.04
CA VAL A 622 -22.91 1.71 36.07
C VAL A 622 -21.51 1.96 36.62
N LYS A 623 -21.29 3.12 37.25
CA LYS A 623 -20.00 3.44 37.88
C LYS A 623 -19.62 2.38 38.90
N ASP A 624 -20.52 2.06 39.82
CA ASP A 624 -20.29 1.07 40.87
C ASP A 624 -20.09 -0.35 40.31
N ALA A 625 -20.73 -0.68 39.18
CA ALA A 625 -20.72 -2.01 38.60
C ALA A 625 -19.53 -2.27 37.65
N PHE A 626 -19.03 -1.25 36.94
CA PHE A 626 -18.04 -1.41 35.87
C PHE A 626 -16.68 -0.78 36.15
N LEU A 627 -16.60 0.23 37.02
CA LEU A 627 -15.37 0.96 37.31
C LEU A 627 -14.77 0.54 38.67
N PRO A 628 -13.44 0.61 38.82
CA PRO A 628 -12.74 0.24 40.05
C PRO A 628 -12.87 1.26 41.19
#